data_AF-B4VZT6-F1
#
_entry.id   AF-B4VZT6-F1
#
_cell.length_a   1.000
_cell.length_b   1.000
_cell.length_c   1.000
_cell.angle_alpha   90.00
_cell.angle_beta   90.00
_cell.angle_gamma   90.00
#
_symmetry.space_group_name_H-M   'P 1'
#
loop_
_entity.id
_entity.type
_entity.pdbx_description
1 polymer ?
#
loop_
_entity_poly.entity_id
_entity_poly.type
_entity_poly.pdbx_seq_one_letter_code
_entity_poly.pdbx_strand_id
1 'polypeptide(L)'
;MFIVDVAKETGTMNFLLGCAVWAYKGWIGEFYPPKSPAGELLHLYSQRLRTVEGNTTFYAIPSSETIAQWKSQMSPGFQFCPKLPRSLTHNGVLKPN
;
A
#
# COMPACT_ATOMS: atom_id res chain seq x y z
N MET A 1 -9.20 -7.31 -2.53
CA MET A 1 -8.42 -7.35 -3.78
C MET A 1 -8.66 -6.05 -4.52
N PHE A 2 -7.63 -5.30 -4.88
CA PHE A 2 -7.72 -4.14 -5.77
C PHE A 2 -6.70 -4.30 -6.90
N ILE A 3 -7.02 -3.72 -8.06
CA ILE A 3 -6.21 -3.78 -9.27
C ILE A 3 -5.75 -2.36 -9.58
N VAL A 4 -4.45 -2.15 -9.70
CA VAL A 4 -3.88 -0.92 -10.24
C VAL A 4 -3.43 -1.20 -11.66
N ASP A 5 -3.97 -0.46 -12.62
CA ASP A 5 -3.40 -0.43 -13.96
C ASP A 5 -2.14 0.44 -13.94
N VAL A 6 -1.01 -0.15 -14.33
CA VAL A 6 0.22 0.59 -14.56
C VAL A 6 0.36 0.74 -16.07
N ALA A 7 -0.08 1.88 -16.59
CA ALA A 7 0.11 2.23 -17.98
C ALA A 7 1.59 2.13 -18.34
N LYS A 8 1.92 1.27 -19.31
CA LYS A 8 3.21 1.29 -20.02
C LYS A 8 2.98 1.86 -21.41
N GLU A 9 3.92 2.65 -21.91
CA GLU A 9 3.92 3.24 -23.26
C GLU A 9 3.88 2.17 -24.39
N THR A 10 4.07 0.90 -24.06
CA THR A 10 4.09 -0.23 -24.98
C THR A 10 2.81 -1.06 -24.86
N GLY A 11 1.68 -0.60 -25.43
CA GLY A 11 0.46 -1.34 -25.83
C GLY A 11 -0.10 -2.54 -25.02
N THR A 12 0.43 -2.86 -23.85
CA THR A 12 0.19 -4.06 -23.05
C THR A 12 -0.18 -3.59 -21.65
N MET A 13 -1.42 -3.85 -21.25
CA MET A 13 -1.95 -3.48 -19.94
C MET A 13 -1.24 -4.28 -18.85
N ASN A 14 -0.73 -3.59 -17.84
CA ASN A 14 0.09 -4.22 -16.80
C ASN A 14 -0.60 -4.05 -15.45
N PHE A 15 -1.42 -5.04 -15.09
CA PHE A 15 -2.19 -5.02 -13.85
C PHE A 15 -1.34 -5.43 -12.65
N LEU A 16 -1.43 -4.65 -11.57
CA LEU A 16 -0.89 -5.00 -10.27
C LEU A 16 -2.01 -5.41 -9.33
N LEU A 17 -1.81 -6.53 -8.65
CA LEU A 17 -2.76 -7.10 -7.71
C LEU A 17 -2.31 -6.89 -6.26
N GLY A 18 -3.25 -6.46 -5.42
CA GLY A 18 -3.01 -6.23 -4.00
C GLY A 18 -4.26 -6.19 -3.12
N CYS A 19 -4.05 -5.90 -1.84
CA CYS A 19 -5.06 -5.67 -0.80
C CYS A 19 -4.98 -4.24 -0.26
N ALA A 20 -6.09 -3.72 0.28
CA ALA A 20 -6.12 -2.41 0.95
C ALA A 20 -5.57 -2.44 2.38
N VAL A 21 -4.69 -3.39 2.67
CA VAL A 21 -4.04 -3.60 3.96
C VAL A 21 -2.82 -4.50 3.77
N TRP A 22 -1.75 -4.22 4.50
CA TRP A 22 -0.61 -5.14 4.63
C TRP A 22 -0.48 -5.68 6.06
N ALA A 23 -0.70 -4.86 7.09
CA ALA A 23 -0.45 -5.24 8.48
C ALA A 23 -1.67 -5.88 9.20
N TYR A 24 -2.42 -6.76 8.53
CA TYR A 24 -3.54 -7.46 9.18
C TYR A 24 -3.04 -8.61 10.05
N LYS A 25 -3.21 -8.50 11.38
CA LYS A 25 -2.67 -9.49 12.34
C LYS A 25 -3.24 -10.90 12.17
N GLY A 26 -4.47 -11.04 11.68
CA GLY A 26 -5.09 -12.34 11.44
C GLY A 26 -4.41 -13.17 10.35
N TRP A 27 -3.51 -12.57 9.57
CA TRP A 27 -2.72 -13.27 8.56
C TRP A 27 -1.45 -13.94 9.11
N ILE A 28 -1.08 -13.70 10.37
CA ILE A 28 0.09 -14.33 10.99
C ILE A 28 -0.20 -15.80 11.27
N GLY A 29 0.60 -16.69 10.67
CA GLY A 29 0.44 -18.14 10.75
C GLY A 29 -0.24 -18.76 9.52
N GLU A 30 -0.82 -17.93 8.63
CA GLU A 30 -1.44 -18.39 7.38
C GLU A 30 -0.73 -17.78 6.17
N PHE A 31 -0.89 -16.47 5.98
CA PHE A 31 -0.26 -15.74 4.88
C PHE A 31 1.15 -15.26 5.22
N TYR A 32 1.38 -14.89 6.48
CA TYR A 32 2.71 -14.61 7.03
C TYR A 32 3.22 -15.78 7.88
N PRO A 33 4.55 -15.98 7.98
CA PRO A 33 5.12 -16.96 8.89
C PRO A 33 4.61 -16.79 10.33
N PRO A 34 4.44 -17.87 11.10
CA PRO A 34 4.11 -17.77 12.52
C PRO A 34 5.10 -16.87 13.27
N LYS A 35 4.60 -16.11 14.25
CA LYS A 35 5.40 -15.18 15.09
C LYS A 35 6.09 -14.04 14.31
N SER A 36 5.64 -13.73 13.09
CA SER A 36 6.16 -12.56 12.33
C SER A 36 5.97 -11.26 13.12
N PRO A 37 7.01 -10.43 13.29
CA PRO A 37 6.90 -9.16 14.00
C PRO A 37 6.15 -8.12 13.16
N ALA A 38 5.41 -7.23 13.84
CA ALA A 38 4.59 -6.20 13.18
C ALA A 38 5.40 -5.29 12.23
N GLY A 39 6.65 -5.00 12.59
CA GLY A 39 7.56 -4.16 11.81
C GLY A 39 8.06 -4.77 10.50
N GLU A 40 7.87 -6.07 10.29
CA GLU A 40 8.29 -6.78 9.07
C GLU A 40 7.14 -7.08 8.11
N LEU A 41 5.88 -6.84 8.53
CA LEU A 41 4.73 -7.26 7.75
C LEU A 41 4.67 -6.62 6.36
N LEU A 42 5.16 -5.38 6.19
CA LEU A 42 5.23 -4.76 4.86
C LEU A 42 6.26 -5.45 3.97
N HIS A 43 7.42 -5.80 4.52
CA HIS A 43 8.43 -6.56 3.80
C HIS A 43 7.87 -7.92 3.35
N LEU A 44 7.30 -8.68 4.29
CA LEU A 44 6.70 -10.00 4.02
C LEU A 44 5.54 -9.92 3.01
N TYR A 45 4.71 -8.87 3.09
CA TYR A 45 3.66 -8.63 2.12
C TYR A 45 4.22 -8.35 0.72
N SER A 46 5.26 -7.51 0.63
CA SER A 46 5.87 -7.11 -0.65
C SER A 46 6.56 -8.24 -1.41
N GLN A 47 6.91 -9.32 -0.71
CA GLN A 47 7.44 -10.55 -1.33
C GLN A 47 6.37 -11.41 -2.00
N ARG A 48 5.08 -11.21 -1.65
CA ARG A 48 3.96 -12.08 -2.08
C ARG A 48 3.02 -11.38 -3.07
N LEU A 49 2.83 -10.07 -2.91
CA LEU A 49 1.96 -9.25 -3.75
C LEU A 49 2.73 -8.07 -4.32
N ARG A 50 2.22 -7.46 -5.40
CA ARG A 50 2.94 -6.42 -6.13
C ARG A 50 2.53 -5.00 -5.76
N THR A 51 1.41 -4.83 -5.06
CA THR A 51 0.94 -3.52 -4.62
C THR A 51 0.09 -3.58 -3.35
N VAL A 52 -0.03 -2.44 -2.67
CA VAL A 52 -0.93 -2.24 -1.52
C VAL A 52 -1.61 -0.87 -1.61
N GLU A 53 -2.90 -0.81 -1.28
CA GLU A 53 -3.58 0.47 -1.04
C GLU A 53 -3.34 0.83 0.43
N GLY A 54 -2.54 1.86 0.64
CA GLY A 54 -2.11 2.31 1.95
C GLY A 54 -3.16 3.16 2.63
N ASN A 55 -3.92 2.58 3.56
CA ASN A 55 -4.96 3.29 4.30
C ASN A 55 -4.42 4.24 5.39
N THR A 56 -3.18 4.07 5.85
CA THR A 56 -2.61 4.92 6.92
C THR A 56 -2.63 6.40 6.53
N THR A 57 -2.40 6.72 5.26
CA THR A 57 -2.41 8.08 4.72
C THR A 57 -3.79 8.73 4.74
N PHE A 58 -4.86 7.94 4.80
CA PHE A 58 -6.22 8.44 4.97
C PHE A 58 -6.40 9.12 6.33
N TYR A 59 -5.81 8.56 7.38
CA TYR A 59 -6.01 9.02 8.76
C TYR A 59 -4.98 10.06 9.20
N ALA A 60 -3.75 9.98 8.67
CA ALA A 60 -2.68 10.92 8.99
C ALA A 60 -1.70 11.05 7.83
N ILE A 61 -1.08 12.22 7.68
CA ILE A 61 0.04 12.40 6.75
C ILE A 61 1.30 11.82 7.45
N PRO A 62 1.92 10.74 6.91
CA PRO A 62 3.12 10.17 7.51
C PRO A 62 4.31 11.11 7.35
N SER A 63 5.27 11.01 8.27
CA SER A 63 6.52 11.77 8.16
C SER A 63 7.41 11.25 7.02
N SER A 64 8.38 12.05 6.59
CA SER A 64 9.41 11.66 5.62
C SER A 64 10.15 10.39 6.04
N GLU A 65 10.46 10.26 7.32
CA GLU A 65 11.18 9.13 7.90
C GLU A 65 10.32 7.87 7.84
N THR A 66 9.02 8.00 8.12
CA THR A 66 8.06 6.90 8.02
C THR A 66 7.96 6.39 6.57
N ILE A 67 7.84 7.31 5.60
CA ILE A 67 7.82 6.96 4.18
C ILE A 67 9.14 6.30 3.75
N ALA A 68 10.28 6.83 4.19
CA ALA A 68 11.59 6.26 3.89
C ALA A 68 11.74 4.84 4.47
N GLN A 69 11.25 4.61 5.69
CA GLN A 69 11.22 3.30 6.32
C GLN A 69 10.31 2.31 5.57
N TRP A 70 9.12 2.73 5.13
CA TRP A 70 8.28 1.87 4.30
C TRP A 70 8.98 1.53 2.98
N LYS A 71 9.59 2.53 2.34
CA LYS A 71 10.36 2.34 1.11
C LYS A 71 11.49 1.34 1.26
N SER A 72 12.22 1.36 2.38
CA SER A 72 13.33 0.41 2.60
C SER A 72 12.88 -1.03 2.85
N GLN A 73 11.63 -1.25 3.26
CA GLN A 73 11.07 -2.58 3.46
C GLN A 73 10.50 -3.22 2.20
N MET A 74 10.05 -2.40 1.24
CA MET A 74 9.36 -2.88 0.02
C MET A 74 10.35 -3.56 -0.94
N SER A 75 9.96 -4.73 -1.44
CA SER A 75 10.72 -5.47 -2.45
C SER A 75 10.82 -4.69 -3.77
N PRO A 76 11.88 -4.89 -4.59
CA PRO A 76 12.03 -4.23 -5.87
C PRO A 76 10.80 -4.40 -6.78
N GLY A 77 10.33 -3.31 -7.38
CA GLY A 77 9.17 -3.31 -8.28
C GLY A 77 7.80 -3.37 -7.61
N PHE A 78 7.74 -3.39 -6.28
CA PHE A 78 6.51 -3.21 -5.52
C PHE A 78 6.01 -1.76 -5.61
N GLN A 79 4.71 -1.56 -5.77
CA GLN A 79 4.09 -0.23 -5.88
C GLN A 79 3.19 0.06 -4.68
N PHE A 80 3.39 1.22 -4.05
CA PHE A 80 2.52 1.70 -2.97
C PHE A 80 1.47 2.66 -3.53
N CYS A 81 0.20 2.42 -3.26
CA CYS A 81 -0.91 3.28 -3.66
C CYS A 81 -1.48 3.99 -2.40
N PRO A 82 -1.05 5.22 -2.07
CA PRO A 82 -1.54 5.90 -0.88
C PRO A 82 -2.99 6.32 -1.09
N LYS A 83 -3.83 6.09 -0.08
CA LYS A 83 -5.16 6.68 -0.05
C LYS A 83 -5.05 8.19 0.17
N LEU A 84 -5.84 8.97 -0.54
CA LEU A 84 -5.89 10.41 -0.31
C LEU A 84 -6.31 10.70 1.15
N PRO A 85 -5.74 11.73 1.80
CA PRO A 85 -6.10 12.08 3.17
C PRO A 85 -7.60 12.33 3.34
N ARG A 86 -8.16 11.91 4.48
CA ARG A 86 -9.56 12.16 4.83
C ARG A 86 -9.88 13.65 4.85
N SER A 87 -8.94 14.47 5.32
CA SER A 87 -9.09 15.93 5.34
C SER A 87 -9.26 16.54 3.95
N LEU A 88 -8.77 15.87 2.90
CA LEU A 88 -8.96 16.29 1.51
C LEU A 88 -10.26 15.75 0.92
N THR A 89 -10.58 14.49 1.20
CA THR A 89 -11.66 13.76 0.53
C THR A 89 -13.02 13.85 1.22
N HIS A 90 -13.07 14.19 2.52
CA HIS A 90 -14.28 14.12 3.35
C HIS A 90 -14.63 15.42 4.08
N ASN A 91 -13.90 16.51 3.85
CA ASN A 91 -14.14 17.80 4.52
C ASN A 91 -14.98 18.79 3.67
N GLY A 92 -15.67 18.31 2.64
CA GLY A 92 -16.55 19.13 1.82
C GLY A 92 -16.61 18.67 0.38
N VAL A 93 -17.39 19.38 -0.43
CA VAL A 93 -17.48 19.15 -1.86
C VAL A 93 -16.24 19.69 -2.58
N LEU A 94 -15.74 18.93 -3.55
CA LEU A 94 -14.76 19.41 -4.53
C LEU A 94 -15.38 20.59 -5.28
N LYS A 95 -14.78 21.78 -5.14
CA LYS A 95 -15.20 22.97 -5.89
C LYS A 95 -14.49 22.96 -7.25
N PRO A 96 -15.20 23.06 -8.38
CA PRO A 96 -14.56 23.32 -9.65
C PRO A 96 -13.92 24.71 -9.62
N ASN A 97 -12.75 24.83 -10.25
CA ASN A 97 -12.09 26.12 -10.51
C ASN A 97 -12.86 26.88 -11.60
#